data_AF-A0A520EU25-F1
#
_entry.id   AF-A0A520EU25-F1
#
_cell.length_a   1.000
_cell.length_b   1.000
_cell.length_c   1.000
_cell.angle_alpha   90.00
_cell.angle_beta   90.00
_cell.angle_gamma   90.00
#
_symmetry.space_group_name_H-M   'P 1'
#
loop_
_entity.id
_entity.type
_entity.pdbx_description
1 polymer ?
#
loop_
_entity_poly.entity_id
_entity_poly.type
_entity_poly.pdbx_seq_one_letter_code
_entity_poly.pdbx_strand_id
1 'polypeptide(L)'
;PRWFSPRRVPIVSQLTGLLGQLGQVLSAVPFLILLNGPGWTFAFGSAAALGLLALVLSLALIRDRPDDSTAPEPEPTSLRQTLDSIGEVWRRPGTRLGFFSHMGTQFSITTFALLWGVPYMTTAQGLSASTAGALLTLSVLSAVASGIVLGLLTGRYPMRRSWLVLAIMVSNATMWAIVLSLPGPAPLWLLVLLVVVISVGGPGSVIGFDLARTFNPSANLGTAQGMVNIGGFLASLLVIAAIGWILDAMGGYDFDSFRVAMLVQFPVWIIAIIGVLATRRKTRKVLAADGIHPHTMREVRDRMRRK
;
A
#
# COMPACT_ATOMS: atom_id res chain seq x y z
N PRO A 1 16.09 9.00 -15.06
CA PRO A 1 15.86 10.26 -15.82
C PRO A 1 16.98 10.64 -16.82
N ARG A 2 17.67 9.66 -17.46
CA ARG A 2 18.74 9.93 -18.45
C ARG A 2 18.24 9.99 -19.89
N TRP A 3 17.13 9.31 -20.20
CA TRP A 3 16.53 9.23 -21.55
C TRP A 3 15.60 10.39 -21.92
N PHE A 4 15.06 11.08 -20.93
CA PHE A 4 14.03 12.09 -21.13
C PHE A 4 14.39 13.37 -20.42
N SER A 5 14.12 14.50 -21.06
CA SER A 5 14.28 15.80 -20.43
C SER A 5 13.44 15.89 -19.14
N PRO A 6 13.85 16.69 -18.13
CA PRO A 6 13.15 16.78 -16.84
C PRO A 6 11.66 17.08 -16.95
N ARG A 7 11.22 17.79 -18.00
CA ARG A 7 9.80 18.08 -18.28
C ARG A 7 9.01 16.86 -18.76
N ARG A 8 9.65 15.91 -19.46
CA ARG A 8 9.01 14.70 -20.00
C ARG A 8 9.00 13.54 -19.01
N VAL A 9 9.96 13.51 -18.06
CA VAL A 9 10.07 12.43 -17.06
C VAL A 9 8.74 12.16 -16.33
N PRO A 10 8.00 13.16 -15.80
CA PRO A 10 6.73 12.92 -15.13
C PRO A 10 5.67 12.29 -16.06
N ILE A 11 5.59 12.74 -17.32
CA ILE A 11 4.61 12.24 -18.29
C ILE A 11 4.89 10.77 -18.60
N VAL A 12 6.14 10.43 -18.91
CA VAL A 12 6.54 9.06 -19.20
C VAL A 12 6.28 8.16 -18.00
N SER A 13 6.67 8.57 -16.79
CA SER A 13 6.40 7.80 -15.58
C SER A 13 4.90 7.55 -15.34
N GLN A 14 4.04 8.54 -15.61
CA GLN A 14 2.59 8.37 -15.49
C GLN A 14 2.02 7.43 -16.54
N LEU A 15 2.46 7.54 -17.79
CA LEU A 15 2.04 6.64 -18.87
C LEU A 15 2.49 5.20 -18.58
N THR A 16 3.73 5.00 -18.14
CA THR A 16 4.23 3.68 -17.71
C THR A 16 3.41 3.13 -16.54
N GLY A 17 3.09 3.96 -15.55
CA GLY A 17 2.24 3.56 -14.42
C GLY A 17 0.83 3.15 -14.85
N LEU A 18 0.21 3.91 -15.75
CA LEU A 18 -1.12 3.59 -16.31
C LEU A 18 -1.10 2.29 -17.13
N LEU A 19 -0.08 2.09 -17.96
CA LEU A 19 0.12 0.84 -18.69
C LEU A 19 0.27 -0.36 -17.75
N GLY A 20 1.01 -0.19 -16.65
CA GLY A 20 1.13 -1.21 -15.60
C GLY A 20 -0.22 -1.56 -14.96
N GLN A 21 -1.03 -0.55 -14.61
CA GLN A 21 -2.38 -0.75 -14.07
C GLN A 21 -3.32 -1.41 -15.07
N LEU A 22 -3.28 -1.00 -16.34
CA LEU A 22 -4.05 -1.65 -17.40
C LEU A 22 -3.63 -3.11 -17.57
N GLY A 23 -2.33 -3.40 -17.54
CA GLY A 23 -1.82 -4.77 -17.57
C GLY A 23 -2.35 -5.62 -16.41
N GLN A 24 -2.47 -5.06 -15.21
CA GLN A 24 -3.06 -5.75 -14.06
C GLN A 24 -4.55 -6.07 -14.26
N VAL A 25 -5.33 -5.15 -14.83
CA VAL A 25 -6.77 -5.39 -15.10
C VAL A 25 -6.95 -6.37 -16.25
N LEU A 26 -6.22 -6.18 -17.35
CA LEU A 26 -6.32 -6.99 -18.55
C LEU A 26 -5.78 -8.40 -18.37
N SER A 27 -4.88 -8.64 -17.41
CA SER A 27 -4.36 -9.99 -17.15
C SER A 27 -5.38 -10.89 -16.46
N ALA A 28 -6.30 -10.34 -15.67
CA ALA A 28 -7.21 -11.13 -14.84
C ALA A 28 -8.16 -12.02 -15.65
N VAL A 29 -8.83 -11.47 -16.68
CA VAL A 29 -9.82 -12.22 -17.48
C VAL A 29 -9.18 -13.35 -18.30
N PRO A 30 -8.11 -13.12 -19.10
CA PRO A 30 -7.42 -14.19 -19.81
C PRO A 30 -6.84 -15.23 -18.85
N PHE A 31 -6.24 -14.81 -17.74
CA PHE A 31 -5.69 -15.75 -16.76
C PHE A 31 -6.78 -16.64 -16.17
N LEU A 32 -7.96 -16.08 -15.86
CA LEU A 32 -9.09 -16.83 -15.31
C LEU A 32 -9.70 -17.80 -16.34
N ILE A 33 -9.72 -17.43 -17.64
CA ILE A 33 -10.11 -18.34 -18.73
C ILE A 33 -9.12 -19.51 -18.82
N LEU A 34 -7.81 -19.25 -18.77
CA LEU A 34 -6.80 -20.30 -18.78
C LEU A 34 -6.90 -21.19 -17.54
N LEU A 35 -7.19 -20.60 -16.39
CA LEU A 35 -7.33 -21.31 -15.11
C LEU A 35 -8.52 -22.27 -15.12
N ASN A 36 -9.68 -21.83 -15.65
CA ASN A 36 -10.91 -22.61 -15.68
C ASN A 36 -11.02 -23.54 -16.90
N GLY A 37 -10.26 -23.28 -17.97
CA GLY A 37 -10.21 -24.13 -19.16
C GLY A 37 -9.10 -25.18 -19.06
N PRO A 38 -7.92 -24.92 -19.65
CA PRO A 38 -6.79 -25.87 -19.65
C PRO A 38 -6.18 -26.16 -18.26
N GLY A 39 -6.53 -25.37 -17.23
CA GLY A 39 -6.23 -25.66 -15.83
C GLY A 39 -5.01 -24.91 -15.28
N TRP A 40 -4.75 -25.15 -14.00
CA TRP A 40 -3.74 -24.44 -13.21
C TRP A 40 -2.34 -24.46 -13.84
N THR A 41 -1.84 -25.63 -14.23
CA THR A 41 -0.49 -25.77 -14.81
C THR A 41 -0.30 -24.88 -16.04
N PHE A 42 -1.31 -24.81 -16.90
CA PHE A 42 -1.23 -24.00 -18.12
C PHE A 42 -1.32 -22.49 -17.83
N ALA A 43 -2.23 -22.09 -16.93
CA ALA A 43 -2.35 -20.69 -16.51
C ALA A 43 -1.03 -20.15 -15.94
N PHE A 44 -0.43 -20.86 -14.98
CA PHE A 44 0.85 -20.44 -14.39
C PHE A 44 2.03 -20.60 -15.35
N GLY A 45 2.03 -21.63 -16.21
CA GLY A 45 3.03 -21.79 -17.27
C GLY A 45 3.02 -20.63 -18.26
N SER A 46 1.84 -20.14 -18.67
CA SER A 46 1.71 -18.98 -19.55
C SER A 46 2.23 -17.70 -18.90
N ALA A 47 1.95 -17.49 -17.61
CA ALA A 47 2.46 -16.36 -16.85
C ALA A 47 4.00 -16.40 -16.74
N ALA A 48 4.58 -17.59 -16.50
CA ALA A 48 6.02 -17.79 -16.48
C ALA A 48 6.66 -17.50 -17.84
N ALA A 49 6.05 -17.97 -18.93
CA ALA A 49 6.52 -17.73 -20.30
C ALA A 49 6.49 -16.25 -20.67
N LEU A 50 5.42 -15.52 -20.32
CA LEU A 50 5.35 -14.06 -20.51
C LEU A 50 6.40 -13.32 -19.68
N GLY A 51 6.67 -13.77 -18.45
CA GLY A 51 7.74 -13.22 -17.62
C GLY A 51 9.13 -13.44 -18.25
N LEU A 52 9.39 -14.63 -18.79
CA LEU A 52 10.62 -14.93 -19.51
C LEU A 52 10.75 -14.09 -20.79
N LEU A 53 9.67 -13.94 -21.55
CA LEU A 53 9.63 -13.06 -22.72
C LEU A 53 9.95 -11.61 -22.33
N ALA A 54 9.36 -11.10 -21.25
CA ALA A 54 9.65 -9.76 -20.75
C ALA A 54 11.13 -9.60 -20.33
N LEU A 55 11.73 -10.63 -19.72
CA LEU A 55 13.16 -10.65 -19.40
C LEU A 55 14.01 -10.58 -20.67
N VAL A 56 13.73 -11.42 -21.67
CA VAL A 56 14.47 -11.46 -22.95
C VAL A 56 14.34 -10.13 -23.68
N LEU A 57 13.13 -9.57 -23.79
CA LEU A 57 12.89 -8.27 -24.41
C LEU A 57 13.60 -7.15 -23.64
N SER A 58 13.63 -7.22 -22.31
CA SER A 58 14.36 -6.25 -21.49
C SER A 58 15.85 -6.29 -21.78
N LEU A 59 16.45 -7.48 -21.81
CA LEU A 59 17.88 -7.66 -22.12
C LEU A 59 18.22 -7.26 -23.56
N ALA A 60 17.31 -7.48 -24.51
CA ALA A 60 17.53 -7.19 -25.92
C ALA A 60 17.29 -5.71 -26.29
N LEU A 61 16.34 -5.05 -25.63
CA LEU A 61 15.85 -3.72 -26.06
C LEU A 61 16.13 -2.59 -25.06
N ILE A 62 16.23 -2.87 -23.76
CA ILE A 62 16.45 -1.81 -22.77
C ILE A 62 17.93 -1.46 -22.74
N ARG A 63 18.22 -0.18 -22.98
CA ARG A 63 19.55 0.40 -22.87
C ARG A 63 19.57 1.41 -21.72
N ASP A 64 20.66 1.47 -20.97
CA ASP A 64 20.77 2.35 -19.80
C ASP A 64 20.85 3.84 -20.16
N ARG A 65 21.37 4.15 -21.35
CA ARG A 65 21.53 5.51 -21.87
C ARG A 65 21.32 5.53 -23.38
N PRO A 66 20.93 6.68 -23.96
CA PRO A 66 20.93 6.85 -25.41
C PRO A 66 22.36 6.78 -25.97
N ASP A 67 22.51 6.33 -27.21
CA ASP A 67 23.81 6.07 -27.85
C ASP A 67 24.69 7.33 -27.99
N ASP A 68 24.10 8.53 -27.95
CA ASP A 68 24.77 9.83 -28.06
C ASP A 68 25.13 10.47 -26.70
N SER A 69 24.94 9.74 -25.60
CA SER A 69 25.27 10.20 -24.25
C SER A 69 26.79 10.35 -24.06
N THR A 70 27.28 11.59 -24.02
CA THR A 70 28.67 11.92 -23.63
C THR A 70 28.96 11.78 -22.13
N ALA A 71 27.94 11.44 -21.32
CA ALA A 71 28.11 11.24 -19.89
C ALA A 71 28.97 9.97 -19.62
N PRO A 72 29.85 9.99 -18.61
CA PRO A 72 30.67 8.84 -18.24
C PRO A 72 29.83 7.58 -18.03
N GLU A 73 30.38 6.41 -18.38
CA GLU A 73 29.75 5.15 -18.03
C GLU A 73 29.52 5.09 -16.51
N PRO A 74 28.31 4.73 -16.05
CA PRO A 74 28.12 4.50 -14.63
C PRO A 74 29.01 3.32 -14.21
N GLU A 75 29.83 3.51 -13.17
CA GLU A 75 30.54 2.39 -12.57
C GLU A 75 29.52 1.30 -12.18
N PRO A 76 29.80 0.02 -12.48
CA PRO A 76 28.93 -1.07 -12.07
C PRO A 76 28.75 -1.01 -10.55
N THR A 77 27.51 -0.81 -10.12
CA THR A 77 27.20 -0.73 -8.69
C THR A 77 27.40 -2.10 -8.07
N SER A 78 28.39 -2.22 -7.19
CA SER A 78 28.64 -3.48 -6.49
C SER A 78 27.47 -3.85 -5.57
N LEU A 79 27.33 -5.15 -5.28
CA LEU A 79 26.34 -5.64 -4.30
C LEU A 79 26.49 -4.92 -2.95
N ARG A 80 27.74 -4.68 -2.53
CA ARG A 80 28.06 -3.97 -1.29
C ARG A 80 27.52 -2.54 -1.31
N GLN A 81 27.78 -1.78 -2.37
CA GLN A 81 27.25 -0.42 -2.52
C GLN A 81 25.71 -0.40 -2.54
N THR A 82 25.08 -1.42 -3.12
CA THR A 82 23.62 -1.57 -3.10
C THR A 82 23.09 -1.77 -1.69
N LEU A 83 23.69 -2.70 -0.93
CA LEU A 83 23.34 -2.95 0.48
C LEU A 83 23.59 -1.73 1.36
N ASP A 84 24.70 -1.04 1.16
CA ASP A 84 25.02 0.20 1.87
C ASP A 84 23.98 1.28 1.57
N SER A 85 23.50 1.40 0.33
CA SER A 85 22.41 2.32 -0.03
C SER A 85 21.10 2.00 0.67
N ILE A 86 20.77 0.71 0.85
CA ILE A 86 19.57 0.28 1.58
C ILE A 86 19.70 0.69 3.05
N GLY A 87 20.87 0.43 3.67
CA GLY A 87 21.17 0.84 5.04
C GLY A 87 21.07 2.36 5.22
N GLU A 88 21.64 3.13 4.28
CA GLU A 88 21.57 4.59 4.29
C GLU A 88 20.13 5.10 4.20
N VAL A 89 19.35 4.57 3.26
CA VAL A 89 17.95 4.93 3.03
C VAL A 89 17.08 4.59 4.23
N TRP A 90 17.31 3.44 4.86
CA TRP A 90 16.60 3.04 6.08
C TRP A 90 16.92 3.95 7.27
N ARG A 91 18.19 4.40 7.39
CA ARG A 91 18.59 5.31 8.46
C ARG A 91 17.88 6.67 8.37
N ARG A 92 17.32 7.06 7.23
CA ARG A 92 16.51 8.28 7.12
C ARG A 92 15.17 8.12 7.84
N PRO A 93 14.85 8.98 8.83
CA PRO A 93 13.59 8.90 9.58
C PRO A 93 12.34 8.98 8.69
N GLY A 94 12.41 9.76 7.60
CA GLY A 94 11.30 9.91 6.65
C GLY A 94 10.97 8.63 5.88
N THR A 95 11.98 7.83 5.52
CA THR A 95 11.76 6.50 4.91
C THR A 95 11.04 5.58 5.87
N ARG A 96 11.51 5.51 7.13
CA ARG A 96 10.86 4.68 8.17
C ARG A 96 9.45 5.16 8.47
N LEU A 97 9.22 6.48 8.47
CA LEU A 97 7.88 7.05 8.61
C LEU A 97 6.98 6.62 7.45
N GLY A 98 7.47 6.66 6.21
CA GLY A 98 6.77 6.14 5.04
C GLY A 98 6.45 4.64 5.16
N PHE A 99 7.43 3.84 5.57
CA PHE A 99 7.31 2.39 5.78
C PHE A 99 6.19 2.04 6.76
N PHE A 100 6.22 2.60 7.97
CA PHE A 100 5.20 2.31 8.98
C PHE A 100 3.84 2.90 8.61
N SER A 101 3.81 4.04 7.88
CA SER A 101 2.57 4.61 7.36
C SER A 101 1.91 3.66 6.37
N HIS A 102 2.66 3.19 5.39
CA HIS A 102 2.18 2.27 4.36
C HIS A 102 1.80 0.92 4.95
N MET A 103 2.63 0.38 5.86
CA MET A 103 2.35 -0.83 6.63
C MET A 103 0.97 -0.78 7.28
N GLY A 104 0.71 0.19 8.18
CA GLY A 104 -0.51 0.17 8.99
C GLY A 104 -1.79 0.63 8.29
N THR A 105 -1.71 1.35 7.17
CA THR A 105 -2.91 1.72 6.40
C THR A 105 -3.28 0.64 5.38
N GLN A 106 -2.30 0.02 4.72
CA GLN A 106 -2.58 -0.88 3.60
C GLN A 106 -3.11 -2.25 4.03
N PHE A 107 -2.49 -2.86 5.03
CA PHE A 107 -2.55 -4.31 5.19
C PHE A 107 -3.97 -4.87 5.33
N SER A 108 -4.83 -4.19 6.10
CA SER A 108 -6.16 -4.70 6.42
C SER A 108 -7.06 -4.82 5.19
N ILE A 109 -7.12 -3.78 4.34
CA ILE A 109 -7.88 -3.86 3.10
C ILE A 109 -7.27 -4.85 2.11
N THR A 110 -5.94 -4.95 2.05
CA THR A 110 -5.27 -5.91 1.17
C THR A 110 -5.56 -7.35 1.59
N THR A 111 -5.44 -7.67 2.88
CA THR A 111 -5.82 -8.98 3.44
C THR A 111 -7.27 -9.31 3.15
N PHE A 112 -8.18 -8.34 3.34
CA PHE A 112 -9.61 -8.51 3.09
C PHE A 112 -9.90 -8.73 1.59
N ALA A 113 -9.37 -7.89 0.71
CA ALA A 113 -9.66 -7.94 -0.71
C ALA A 113 -9.01 -9.15 -1.42
N LEU A 114 -7.81 -9.56 -0.99
CA LEU A 114 -7.07 -10.62 -1.69
C LEU A 114 -7.49 -12.03 -1.32
N LEU A 115 -7.86 -12.29 -0.07
CA LEU A 115 -8.17 -13.66 0.35
C LEU A 115 -9.34 -13.76 1.32
N TRP A 116 -9.30 -13.02 2.43
CA TRP A 116 -10.15 -13.35 3.57
C TRP A 116 -11.52 -12.67 3.58
N GLY A 117 -11.76 -11.66 2.74
CA GLY A 117 -12.99 -10.88 2.76
C GLY A 117 -14.22 -11.68 2.35
N VAL A 118 -14.15 -12.46 1.27
CA VAL A 118 -15.29 -13.29 0.84
C VAL A 118 -15.59 -14.38 1.88
N PRO A 119 -14.64 -15.24 2.29
CA PRO A 119 -14.90 -16.25 3.33
C PRO A 119 -15.40 -15.65 4.65
N TYR A 120 -14.85 -14.50 5.07
CA TYR A 120 -15.33 -13.80 6.25
C TYR A 120 -16.80 -13.38 6.10
N MET A 121 -17.17 -12.76 4.98
CA MET A 121 -18.55 -12.32 4.74
C MET A 121 -19.52 -13.49 4.58
N THR A 122 -19.14 -14.55 3.86
CA THR A 122 -20.06 -15.65 3.56
C THR A 122 -20.15 -16.65 4.71
N THR A 123 -19.01 -17.03 5.28
CA THR A 123 -18.96 -18.12 6.27
C THR A 123 -19.10 -17.60 7.69
N ALA A 124 -18.37 -16.55 8.07
CA ALA A 124 -18.50 -15.99 9.41
C ALA A 124 -19.77 -15.13 9.53
N GLN A 125 -20.02 -14.24 8.58
CA GLN A 125 -21.16 -13.30 8.65
C GLN A 125 -22.46 -13.85 8.03
N GLY A 126 -22.42 -15.01 7.38
CA GLY A 126 -23.61 -15.66 6.79
C GLY A 126 -24.22 -14.91 5.58
N LEU A 127 -23.47 -14.01 4.94
CA LEU A 127 -23.95 -13.26 3.78
C LEU A 127 -23.96 -14.13 2.52
N SER A 128 -24.86 -13.80 1.59
CA SER A 128 -24.83 -14.42 0.26
C SER A 128 -23.57 -14.01 -0.52
N ALA A 129 -23.13 -14.86 -1.45
CA ALA A 129 -22.03 -14.53 -2.36
C ALA A 129 -22.30 -13.24 -3.17
N SER A 130 -23.56 -12.99 -3.54
CA SER A 130 -23.96 -11.76 -4.25
C SER A 130 -23.75 -10.50 -3.38
N THR A 131 -24.10 -10.56 -2.10
CA THR A 131 -23.91 -9.47 -1.15
C THR A 131 -22.42 -9.23 -0.89
N ALA A 132 -21.63 -10.30 -0.73
CA ALA A 132 -20.19 -10.21 -0.61
C ALA A 132 -19.54 -9.55 -1.83
N GLY A 133 -19.95 -9.92 -3.04
CA GLY A 133 -19.50 -9.29 -4.29
C GLY A 133 -19.87 -7.80 -4.38
N ALA A 134 -21.08 -7.43 -3.94
CA ALA A 134 -21.51 -6.03 -3.88
C ALA A 134 -20.66 -5.20 -2.89
N LEU A 135 -20.34 -5.77 -1.72
CA LEU A 135 -19.46 -5.13 -0.73
C LEU A 135 -18.02 -4.96 -1.25
N LEU A 136 -17.48 -5.95 -1.97
CA LEU A 136 -16.18 -5.78 -2.63
C LEU A 136 -16.21 -4.68 -3.69
N THR A 137 -17.29 -4.57 -4.46
CA THR A 137 -17.46 -3.47 -5.43
C THR A 137 -17.53 -2.12 -4.72
N LEU A 138 -18.29 -2.03 -3.61
CA LEU A 138 -18.34 -0.84 -2.77
C LEU A 138 -16.95 -0.47 -2.21
N SER A 139 -16.13 -1.47 -1.88
CA SER A 139 -14.77 -1.26 -1.38
C SER A 139 -13.91 -0.50 -2.39
N VAL A 140 -14.05 -0.82 -3.69
CA VAL A 140 -13.34 -0.15 -4.79
C VAL A 140 -13.85 1.29 -4.95
N LEU A 141 -15.16 1.49 -4.96
CA LEU A 141 -15.75 2.84 -5.06
C LEU A 141 -15.33 3.73 -3.88
N SER A 142 -15.30 3.16 -2.67
CA SER A 142 -14.86 3.83 -1.46
C SER A 142 -13.38 4.21 -1.54
N ALA A 143 -12.53 3.34 -2.09
CA ALA A 143 -11.12 3.65 -2.33
C ALA A 143 -10.96 4.79 -3.35
N VAL A 144 -11.71 4.80 -4.45
CA VAL A 144 -11.66 5.90 -5.43
C VAL A 144 -12.07 7.23 -4.79
N ALA A 145 -13.22 7.26 -4.11
CA ALA A 145 -13.74 8.47 -3.47
C ALA A 145 -12.80 8.99 -2.38
N SER A 146 -12.33 8.10 -1.49
CA SER A 146 -11.40 8.48 -0.43
C SER A 146 -10.03 8.90 -0.97
N GLY A 147 -9.56 8.34 -2.08
CA GLY A 147 -8.32 8.77 -2.73
C GLY A 147 -8.35 10.22 -3.21
N ILE A 148 -9.47 10.67 -3.77
CA ILE A 148 -9.67 12.09 -4.14
C ILE A 148 -9.60 12.97 -2.89
N VAL A 149 -10.34 12.61 -1.84
CA VAL A 149 -10.39 13.39 -0.58
C VAL A 149 -9.00 13.45 0.06
N LEU A 150 -8.32 12.31 0.19
CA LEU A 150 -6.98 12.25 0.78
C LEU A 150 -5.96 13.02 -0.06
N GLY A 151 -6.03 12.96 -1.39
CA GLY A 151 -5.17 13.75 -2.27
C GLY A 151 -5.33 15.26 -2.07
N LEU A 152 -6.58 15.74 -1.95
CA LEU A 152 -6.86 17.15 -1.63
C LEU A 152 -6.34 17.53 -0.25
N LEU A 153 -6.54 16.67 0.76
CA LEU A 153 -6.12 16.93 2.14
C LEU A 153 -4.58 16.92 2.28
N THR A 154 -3.88 15.99 1.64
CA THR A 154 -2.42 15.89 1.72
C THR A 154 -1.71 17.00 0.94
N GLY A 155 -2.35 17.52 -0.12
CA GLY A 155 -1.93 18.72 -0.84
C GLY A 155 -2.16 20.00 -0.03
N ARG A 156 -3.33 20.13 0.60
CA ARG A 156 -3.70 21.31 1.40
C ARG A 156 -2.98 21.38 2.75
N TYR A 157 -2.69 20.23 3.36
CA TYR A 157 -2.07 20.12 4.68
C TYR A 157 -0.81 19.23 4.68
N PRO A 158 0.26 19.61 3.96
CA PRO A 158 1.44 18.74 3.76
C PRO A 158 2.15 18.37 5.08
N MET A 159 2.13 19.25 6.08
CA MET A 159 2.75 18.98 7.40
C MET A 159 1.89 18.11 8.34
N ARG A 160 0.69 17.71 7.90
CA ARG A 160 -0.27 16.90 8.68
C ARG A 160 -0.51 15.50 8.13
N ARG A 161 0.23 15.10 7.09
CA ARG A 161 0.15 13.76 6.48
C ARG A 161 0.20 12.62 7.52
N SER A 162 1.09 12.71 8.51
CA SER A 162 1.19 11.67 9.56
C SER A 162 -0.01 11.62 10.51
N TRP A 163 -0.77 12.70 10.66
CA TRP A 163 -2.03 12.66 11.42
C TRP A 163 -3.14 11.95 10.65
N LEU A 164 -3.21 12.16 9.33
CA LEU A 164 -4.17 11.45 8.47
C LEU A 164 -3.93 9.94 8.51
N VAL A 165 -2.67 9.53 8.39
CA VAL A 165 -2.25 8.13 8.51
C VAL A 165 -2.68 7.51 9.83
N LEU A 166 -2.42 8.19 10.96
CA LEU A 166 -2.82 7.71 12.28
C LEU A 166 -4.34 7.63 12.42
N ALA A 167 -5.08 8.60 11.88
CA ALA A 167 -6.55 8.58 11.90
C ALA A 167 -7.09 7.37 11.14
N ILE A 168 -6.53 7.04 9.98
CA ILE A 168 -6.90 5.84 9.19
C ILE A 168 -6.60 4.56 9.97
N MET A 169 -5.42 4.44 10.59
CA MET A 169 -5.05 3.26 11.38
C MET A 169 -6.01 3.06 12.55
N VAL A 170 -6.29 4.13 13.30
CA VAL A 170 -7.20 4.09 14.45
C VAL A 170 -8.62 3.79 13.99
N SER A 171 -9.12 4.41 12.92
CA SER A 171 -10.47 4.11 12.41
C SER A 171 -10.62 2.66 11.98
N ASN A 172 -9.61 2.10 11.30
CA ASN A 172 -9.64 0.70 10.87
C ASN A 172 -9.63 -0.25 12.07
N ALA A 173 -8.72 -0.02 13.03
CA ALA A 173 -8.64 -0.81 14.26
C ALA A 173 -9.95 -0.73 15.08
N THR A 174 -10.54 0.46 15.20
CA THR A 174 -11.80 0.67 15.91
C THR A 174 -12.95 -0.04 15.21
N MET A 175 -13.07 0.03 13.89
CA MET A 175 -14.14 -0.64 13.17
C MET A 175 -14.07 -2.17 13.30
N TRP A 176 -12.86 -2.73 13.19
CA TRP A 176 -12.66 -4.15 13.47
C TRP A 176 -12.97 -4.50 14.93
N ALA A 177 -12.57 -3.67 15.90
CA ALA A 177 -12.87 -3.92 17.31
C ALA A 177 -14.40 -3.94 17.57
N ILE A 178 -15.14 -3.01 16.97
CA ILE A 178 -16.61 -2.97 17.08
C ILE A 178 -17.21 -4.26 16.52
N VAL A 179 -16.88 -4.63 15.28
CA VAL A 179 -17.44 -5.83 14.63
C VAL A 179 -17.06 -7.10 15.38
N LEU A 180 -15.80 -7.23 15.79
CA LEU A 180 -15.29 -8.40 16.51
C LEU A 180 -15.72 -8.45 17.97
N SER A 181 -16.35 -7.40 18.52
CA SER A 181 -16.93 -7.43 19.86
C SER A 181 -18.30 -8.11 19.89
N LEU A 182 -19.04 -8.10 18.77
CA LEU A 182 -20.41 -8.63 18.68
C LEU A 182 -20.45 -10.16 18.84
N PRO A 183 -21.32 -10.72 19.70
CA PRO A 183 -21.32 -12.16 20.01
C PRO A 183 -21.79 -13.05 18.85
N GLY A 184 -22.17 -12.47 17.71
CA GLY A 184 -22.61 -13.18 16.51
C GLY A 184 -22.45 -12.31 15.26
N PRO A 185 -22.99 -12.75 14.11
CA PRO A 185 -22.92 -12.01 12.85
C PRO A 185 -23.38 -10.56 12.98
N ALA A 186 -22.59 -9.65 12.43
CA ALA A 186 -22.85 -8.23 12.44
C ALA A 186 -24.01 -7.87 11.49
N PRO A 187 -24.83 -6.86 11.84
CA PRO A 187 -25.84 -6.38 10.91
C PRO A 187 -25.19 -5.77 9.66
N LEU A 188 -25.84 -5.93 8.50
CA LEU A 188 -25.28 -5.55 7.20
C LEU A 188 -24.77 -4.11 7.13
N TRP A 189 -25.48 -3.15 7.73
CA TRP A 189 -25.07 -1.74 7.74
C TRP A 189 -23.71 -1.53 8.42
N LEU A 190 -23.38 -2.34 9.42
CA LEU A 190 -22.11 -2.27 10.13
C LEU A 190 -20.98 -2.86 9.29
N LEU A 191 -21.27 -3.94 8.55
CA LEU A 191 -20.33 -4.52 7.59
C LEU A 191 -20.07 -3.57 6.41
N VAL A 192 -21.10 -2.87 5.92
CA VAL A 192 -20.97 -1.78 4.94
C VAL A 192 -20.01 -0.72 5.48
N LEU A 193 -20.21 -0.26 6.72
CA LEU A 193 -19.35 0.74 7.34
C LEU A 193 -17.91 0.24 7.52
N LEU A 194 -17.73 -1.01 7.97
CA LEU A 194 -16.43 -1.65 8.09
C LEU A 194 -15.69 -1.59 6.75
N VAL A 195 -16.33 -2.07 5.68
CA VAL A 195 -15.76 -2.11 4.32
C VAL A 195 -15.36 -0.72 3.84
N VAL A 196 -16.26 0.26 3.97
CA VAL A 196 -15.99 1.65 3.59
C VAL A 196 -14.75 2.21 4.32
N VAL A 197 -14.66 1.98 5.63
CA VAL A 197 -13.56 2.50 6.46
C VAL A 197 -12.24 1.82 6.11
N ILE A 198 -12.20 0.49 6.05
CA ILE A 198 -10.94 -0.22 5.73
C ILE A 198 -10.46 0.11 4.32
N SER A 199 -11.36 0.36 3.37
CA SER A 199 -11.03 0.77 1.99
C SER A 199 -10.24 2.06 1.88
N VAL A 200 -10.37 2.97 2.85
CA VAL A 200 -9.54 4.18 2.93
C VAL A 200 -8.06 3.83 3.12
N GLY A 201 -7.77 2.65 3.66
CA GLY A 201 -6.43 2.13 3.86
C GLY A 201 -5.58 2.05 2.60
N GLY A 202 -6.21 1.77 1.44
CA GLY A 202 -5.54 1.70 0.15
C GLY A 202 -4.97 3.05 -0.28
N PRO A 203 -5.81 4.07 -0.54
CA PRO A 203 -5.30 5.40 -0.87
C PRO A 203 -4.51 6.05 0.27
N GLY A 204 -4.82 5.72 1.53
CA GLY A 204 -4.01 6.11 2.69
C GLY A 204 -2.56 5.62 2.62
N SER A 205 -2.34 4.45 2.03
CA SER A 205 -1.00 3.87 1.86
C SER A 205 -0.13 4.67 0.89
N VAL A 206 -0.74 5.40 -0.05
CA VAL A 206 -0.04 6.28 -0.99
C VAL A 206 0.69 7.41 -0.28
N ILE A 207 0.17 7.85 0.88
CA ILE A 207 0.83 8.86 1.73
C ILE A 207 2.21 8.38 2.18
N GLY A 208 2.41 7.07 2.37
CA GLY A 208 3.71 6.49 2.68
C GLY A 208 4.75 6.75 1.59
N PHE A 209 4.36 6.61 0.32
CA PHE A 209 5.23 6.92 -0.82
C PHE A 209 5.49 8.42 -0.95
N ASP A 210 4.49 9.27 -0.66
CA ASP A 210 4.68 10.73 -0.63
C ASP A 210 5.73 11.14 0.40
N LEU A 211 5.72 10.48 1.57
CA LEU A 211 6.71 10.69 2.62
C LEU A 211 8.10 10.25 2.14
N ALA A 212 8.22 9.07 1.50
CA ALA A 212 9.49 8.63 0.92
C ALA A 212 10.03 9.65 -0.11
N ARG A 213 9.17 10.16 -1.00
CA ARG A 213 9.51 11.20 -1.99
C ARG A 213 9.96 12.51 -1.36
N THR A 214 9.37 12.89 -0.23
CA THR A 214 9.68 14.17 0.42
C THR A 214 11.03 14.13 1.14
N PHE A 215 11.44 12.98 1.68
CA PHE A 215 12.61 12.87 2.56
C PHE A 215 13.82 12.16 1.94
N ASN A 216 13.77 11.80 0.66
CA ASN A 216 14.87 11.14 -0.03
C ASN A 216 15.29 11.90 -1.30
N PRO A 217 16.60 12.05 -1.56
CA PRO A 217 17.11 12.58 -2.81
C PRO A 217 16.74 11.65 -3.98
N SER A 218 16.68 12.21 -5.18
CA SER A 218 16.26 11.50 -6.40
C SER A 218 17.10 10.25 -6.71
N ALA A 219 18.38 10.25 -6.35
CA ALA A 219 19.29 9.12 -6.56
C ALA A 219 18.85 7.84 -5.80
N ASN A 220 18.30 7.99 -4.59
CA ASN A 220 17.94 6.86 -3.73
C ASN A 220 16.43 6.64 -3.66
N LEU A 221 15.66 7.33 -4.50
CA LEU A 221 14.21 7.37 -4.39
C LEU A 221 13.54 6.03 -4.71
N GLY A 222 14.09 5.29 -5.68
CA GLY A 222 13.61 3.95 -6.03
C GLY A 222 13.74 2.99 -4.84
N THR A 223 14.92 2.94 -4.22
CA THR A 223 15.19 2.14 -3.02
C THR A 223 14.26 2.54 -1.88
N ALA A 224 14.08 3.84 -1.63
CA ALA A 224 13.19 4.33 -0.57
C ALA A 224 11.73 3.92 -0.79
N GLN A 225 11.20 4.06 -2.00
CA GLN A 225 9.84 3.61 -2.31
C GLN A 225 9.72 2.09 -2.24
N GLY A 226 10.72 1.34 -2.69
CA GLY A 226 10.78 -0.11 -2.53
C GLY A 226 10.70 -0.53 -1.07
N MET A 227 11.49 0.11 -0.19
CA MET A 227 11.41 -0.14 1.26
C MET A 227 10.01 0.13 1.80
N VAL A 228 9.41 1.28 1.45
CA VAL A 228 8.04 1.60 1.89
C VAL A 228 7.05 0.53 1.45
N ASN A 229 7.12 0.10 0.19
CA ASN A 229 6.23 -0.91 -0.38
C ASN A 229 6.32 -2.26 0.36
N ILE A 230 7.55 -2.68 0.69
CA ILE A 230 7.81 -3.91 1.46
C ILE A 230 7.01 -3.88 2.77
N GLY A 231 6.95 -2.75 3.47
CA GLY A 231 6.23 -2.66 4.75
C GLY A 231 4.75 -3.03 4.65
N GLY A 232 4.06 -2.57 3.61
CA GLY A 232 2.63 -2.82 3.38
C GLY A 232 2.35 -4.25 2.94
N PHE A 233 3.05 -4.71 1.90
CA PHE A 233 2.82 -6.05 1.37
C PHE A 233 3.31 -7.15 2.29
N LEU A 234 4.46 -6.99 2.94
CA LEU A 234 4.95 -7.97 3.91
C LEU A 234 3.95 -8.14 5.06
N ALA A 235 3.45 -7.05 5.63
CA ALA A 235 2.42 -7.12 6.67
C ALA A 235 1.14 -7.79 6.17
N SER A 236 0.68 -7.46 4.95
CA SER A 236 -0.50 -8.07 4.35
C SER A 236 -0.35 -9.58 4.21
N LEU A 237 0.78 -10.05 3.66
CA LEU A 237 1.05 -11.47 3.44
C LEU A 237 1.21 -12.23 4.76
N LEU A 238 1.89 -11.65 5.75
CA LEU A 238 2.02 -12.25 7.08
C LEU A 238 0.66 -12.37 7.77
N VAL A 239 -0.19 -11.35 7.69
CA VAL A 239 -1.55 -11.40 8.25
C VAL A 239 -2.41 -12.42 7.51
N ILE A 240 -2.34 -12.47 6.17
CA ILE A 240 -3.04 -13.48 5.37
C ILE A 240 -2.66 -14.90 5.81
N ALA A 241 -1.36 -15.18 5.93
CA ALA A 241 -0.86 -16.48 6.36
C ALA A 241 -1.26 -16.80 7.80
N ALA A 242 -1.13 -15.83 8.71
CA ALA A 242 -1.46 -16.02 10.12
C ALA A 242 -2.96 -16.27 10.34
N ILE A 243 -3.84 -15.59 9.60
CA ILE A 243 -5.28 -15.89 9.63
C ILE A 243 -5.50 -17.35 9.20
N GLY A 244 -4.88 -17.79 8.11
CA GLY A 244 -4.99 -19.18 7.64
C GLY A 244 -4.56 -20.19 8.70
N TRP A 245 -3.39 -20.00 9.31
CA TRP A 245 -2.90 -20.88 10.37
C TRP A 245 -3.81 -20.92 11.60
N ILE A 246 -4.41 -19.79 11.98
CA ILE A 246 -5.35 -19.75 13.12
C ILE A 246 -6.64 -20.49 12.77
N LEU A 247 -7.18 -20.30 11.56
CA LEU A 247 -8.38 -21.01 11.11
C LEU A 247 -8.16 -22.52 11.05
N ASP A 248 -7.03 -22.97 10.51
CA ASP A 248 -6.66 -24.39 10.46
C ASP A 248 -6.54 -24.98 11.87
N ALA A 249 -5.89 -24.25 12.79
CA ALA A 249 -5.72 -24.68 14.18
C ALA A 249 -7.04 -24.73 14.97
N MET A 250 -8.03 -23.92 14.60
CA MET A 250 -9.35 -23.86 15.24
C MET A 250 -10.38 -24.84 14.66
N GLY A 251 -10.00 -25.63 13.66
CA GLY A 251 -10.87 -26.66 13.09
C GLY A 251 -11.71 -26.20 11.91
N GLY A 252 -11.39 -25.06 11.30
CA GLY A 252 -11.90 -24.66 10.00
C GLY A 252 -12.57 -23.28 9.98
N TYR A 253 -13.64 -23.19 9.19
CA TYR A 253 -14.20 -21.92 8.76
C TYR A 253 -15.57 -21.75 9.43
N ASP A 254 -15.60 -21.08 10.57
CA ASP A 254 -16.81 -20.69 11.28
C ASP A 254 -16.68 -19.28 11.88
N PHE A 255 -17.75 -18.79 12.50
CA PHE A 255 -17.80 -17.45 13.07
C PHE A 255 -16.71 -17.22 14.14
N ASP A 256 -16.56 -18.15 15.08
CA ASP A 256 -15.63 -18.00 16.21
C ASP A 256 -14.17 -18.06 15.76
N SER A 257 -13.86 -18.95 14.82
CA SER A 257 -12.54 -19.08 14.21
C SER A 257 -12.15 -17.81 13.46
N PHE A 258 -13.05 -17.26 12.65
CA PHE A 258 -12.80 -15.97 11.99
C PHE A 258 -12.71 -14.81 12.98
N ARG A 259 -13.53 -14.81 14.03
CA ARG A 259 -13.50 -13.76 15.06
C ARG A 259 -12.13 -13.72 15.74
N VAL A 260 -11.56 -14.88 16.09
CA VAL A 260 -10.22 -14.99 16.68
C VAL A 260 -9.13 -14.67 15.65
N ALA A 261 -9.19 -15.26 14.45
CA ALA A 261 -8.17 -15.08 13.43
C ALA A 261 -8.00 -13.61 13.01
N MET A 262 -9.10 -12.85 12.91
CA MET A 262 -9.07 -11.43 12.57
C MET A 262 -8.39 -10.55 13.63
N LEU A 263 -8.22 -11.04 14.87
CA LEU A 263 -7.50 -10.31 15.92
C LEU A 263 -5.99 -10.16 15.62
N VAL A 264 -5.43 -11.00 14.74
CA VAL A 264 -4.01 -10.91 14.36
C VAL A 264 -3.64 -9.58 13.68
N GLN A 265 -4.64 -8.83 13.21
CA GLN A 265 -4.47 -7.50 12.65
C GLN A 265 -4.02 -6.46 13.70
N PHE A 266 -4.46 -6.59 14.96
CA PHE A 266 -4.20 -5.58 16.01
C PHE A 266 -2.71 -5.41 16.35
N PRO A 267 -1.92 -6.48 16.53
CA PRO A 267 -0.46 -6.35 16.69
C PRO A 267 0.20 -5.53 15.58
N VAL A 268 -0.24 -5.69 14.33
CA VAL A 268 0.30 -4.94 13.18
C VAL A 268 -0.02 -3.45 13.29
N TRP A 269 -1.25 -3.07 13.64
CA TRP A 269 -1.58 -1.67 13.91
C TRP A 269 -0.78 -1.09 15.07
N ILE A 270 -0.60 -1.84 16.15
CA ILE A 270 0.20 -1.39 17.30
C ILE A 270 1.64 -1.09 16.87
N ILE A 271 2.28 -2.02 16.16
CA ILE A 271 3.65 -1.85 15.64
C ILE A 271 3.71 -0.65 14.69
N ALA A 272 2.77 -0.53 13.76
CA ALA A 272 2.74 0.56 12.79
C ALA A 272 2.53 1.92 13.47
N ILE A 273 1.60 2.04 14.41
CA ILE A 273 1.32 3.26 15.17
C ILE A 273 2.54 3.68 15.98
N ILE A 274 3.16 2.76 16.73
CA ILE A 274 4.38 3.02 17.49
C ILE A 274 5.49 3.48 16.54
N GLY A 275 5.67 2.79 15.41
CA GLY A 275 6.64 3.12 14.38
C GLY A 275 6.44 4.52 13.80
N VAL A 276 5.20 4.89 13.45
CA VAL A 276 4.85 6.24 12.98
C VAL A 276 5.11 7.28 14.05
N LEU A 277 4.68 7.07 15.30
CA LEU A 277 4.89 8.05 16.38
C LEU A 277 6.37 8.27 16.70
N ALA A 278 7.16 7.20 16.74
CA ALA A 278 8.60 7.26 17.00
C ALA A 278 9.36 7.96 15.86
N THR A 279 9.09 7.59 14.61
CA THR A 279 9.75 8.16 13.43
C THR A 279 9.31 9.58 13.13
N ARG A 280 8.05 9.92 13.40
CA ARG A 280 7.52 11.30 13.31
C ARG A 280 8.26 12.25 14.24
N ARG A 281 8.51 11.84 15.50
CA ARG A 281 9.28 12.67 16.45
C ARG A 281 10.70 12.95 15.93
N LYS A 282 11.37 11.92 15.39
CA LYS A 282 12.72 12.06 14.81
C LYS A 282 12.73 12.94 13.56
N THR A 283 11.77 12.74 12.65
CA THR A 283 11.63 13.53 11.41
C THR A 283 11.39 15.01 11.71
N ARG A 284 10.56 15.32 12.71
CA ARG A 284 10.32 16.70 13.15
C ARG A 284 11.55 17.37 13.74
N LYS A 285 12.41 16.63 14.45
CA LYS A 285 13.68 17.16 14.96
C LYS A 285 14.63 17.52 13.84
N VAL A 286 14.72 16.67 12.79
CA VAL A 286 15.53 16.97 11.60
C VAL A 286 15.00 18.22 10.89
N LEU A 287 13.70 18.28 10.60
CA LEU A 287 13.09 19.46 9.97
C LEU A 287 13.29 20.74 10.78
N ALA A 288 13.20 20.67 12.11
CA ALA A 288 13.44 21.81 12.98
C ALA A 288 14.91 22.27 12.98
N ALA A 289 15.86 21.33 12.85
CA ALA A 289 17.27 21.66 12.67
C ALA A 289 17.54 22.37 11.33
N ASP A 290 16.74 22.04 10.30
CA ASP A 290 16.76 22.71 8.99
C ASP A 290 15.92 24.00 8.95
N GLY A 291 15.42 24.49 10.11
CA GLY A 291 14.61 25.71 10.22
C GLY A 291 13.15 25.59 9.74
N ILE A 292 12.69 24.38 9.41
CA ILE A 292 11.33 24.11 8.93
C ILE A 292 10.44 23.74 10.12
N HIS A 293 9.61 24.68 10.55
CA HIS A 293 8.63 24.45 11.63
C HIS A 293 7.21 24.19 11.10
N PRO A 294 6.44 23.26 11.70
CA PRO A 294 5.06 23.05 11.31
C PRO A 294 4.19 24.26 11.68
N HIS A 295 3.59 24.91 10.69
CA HIS A 295 2.62 25.98 10.91
C HIS A 295 1.42 25.54 11.76
N THR A 296 0.97 26.42 12.65
CA THR A 296 -0.21 26.18 13.48
C THR A 296 -1.50 26.13 12.63
N MET A 297 -2.59 25.51 13.13
CA MET A 297 -3.86 25.47 12.38
C MET A 297 -4.40 26.87 12.08
N ARG A 298 -4.13 27.83 12.98
CA ARG A 298 -4.52 29.23 12.81
C ARG A 298 -3.76 29.86 11.64
N GLU A 299 -2.43 29.73 11.60
CA GLU A 299 -1.60 30.21 10.49
C GLU A 299 -2.02 29.63 9.13
N VAL A 300 -2.30 28.32 9.07
CA VAL A 300 -2.76 27.69 7.81
C VAL A 300 -4.13 28.25 7.41
N ARG A 301 -5.06 28.41 8.34
CA ARG A 301 -6.39 28.98 8.08
C ARG A 301 -6.30 30.43 7.60
N ASP A 302 -5.44 31.24 8.21
CA ASP A 302 -5.27 32.65 7.86
C ASP A 302 -4.62 32.82 6.48
N ARG A 303 -3.66 31.96 6.13
CA ARG A 303 -3.03 31.96 4.80
C ARG A 303 -4.00 31.54 3.70
N MET A 304 -4.93 30.64 4.01
CA MET A 304 -5.99 30.20 3.09
C MET A 304 -7.12 31.22 2.93
N ARG A 305 -7.30 32.13 3.89
CA ARG A 305 -8.27 33.24 3.78
C ARG A 305 -7.71 34.43 2.98
N ARG A 306 -6.40 34.49 2.80
CA ARG A 306 -5.70 35.54 2.05
C ARG A 306 -5.44 35.19 0.58
N LYS A 307 -5.79 33.97 0.14
CA LYS A 307 -5.76 33.50 -1.24
C LYS A 307 -7.18 33.30 -1.73
#